data_AF-A0A956R1T1-F1
#
_entry.id   AF-A0A956R1T1-F1
#
_cell.length_a   1.000
_cell.length_b   1.000
_cell.length_c   1.000
_cell.angle_alpha   90.00
_cell.angle_beta   90.00
_cell.angle_gamma   90.00
#
_symmetry.space_group_name_H-M   'P 1'
#
loop_
_entity.id
_entity.type
_entity.pdbx_description
1 polymer ?
#
loop_
_entity_poly.entity_id
_entity_poly.type
_entity_poly.pdbx_seq_one_letter_code
_entity_poly.pdbx_strand_id
1 'polypeptide(L)'
;MDKLIAKLPAFALPFVTRSLRGGRGRRYLVFSLVLAGLTMMIGLWIALGRGDFEHQIRVDTGLEHAEHMREQEEFVLFSNEDIYGWDADELREAVADAGPLVEFEHQTYYFADDGIYELPYPQRRVLELRRNAYFLVQEASRTTTRTPEQRVLQQRARALIDSNEEIGRYWYDNNGLWETPSRIETLERILDREGVPQVVAYTSPLGLREAGMIAGMVAGLILLALGTVFGPLLVAVQQAQERNENTLLPLTGTALSPRELALGLASGPLAVVSIFAAPQLILFMTGTLLAGRPVAAIAMLVVLAASMVTLVFGAQLLGHM
;
A
#
# COMPACT_ATOMS: atom_id res chain seq x y z
N MET A 1 -22.11 14.52 25.26
CA MET A 1 -22.42 15.48 24.17
C MET A 1 -22.75 16.86 24.73
N ASP A 2 -23.55 16.93 25.78
CA ASP A 2 -24.05 18.20 26.36
C ASP A 2 -22.94 19.17 26.80
N LYS A 3 -21.84 18.67 27.39
CA LYS A 3 -20.68 19.49 27.77
C LYS A 3 -19.92 20.11 26.59
N LEU A 4 -19.96 19.50 25.41
CA LEU A 4 -19.33 20.04 24.19
C LEU A 4 -20.25 21.05 23.50
N ILE A 5 -21.56 20.76 23.48
CA ILE A 5 -22.58 21.65 22.93
C ILE A 5 -22.62 22.99 23.70
N ALA A 6 -22.42 22.96 25.02
CA ALA A 6 -22.38 24.15 25.86
C ALA A 6 -21.22 25.13 25.54
N LYS A 7 -20.20 24.71 24.78
CA LYS A 7 -19.07 25.55 24.37
C LYS A 7 -19.24 26.17 22.97
N LEU A 8 -20.31 25.81 22.25
CA LEU A 8 -20.56 26.36 20.93
C LEU A 8 -21.00 27.82 21.03
N PRO A 9 -20.61 28.68 20.07
CA PRO A 9 -21.16 30.03 19.98
C PRO A 9 -22.68 29.99 19.90
N ALA A 10 -23.35 30.95 20.56
CA ALA A 10 -24.81 30.99 20.61
C ALA A 10 -25.46 30.98 19.21
N PHE A 11 -24.82 31.60 18.21
CA PHE A 11 -25.30 31.63 16.82
C PHE A 11 -25.25 30.26 16.11
N ALA A 12 -24.36 29.35 16.51
CA ALA A 12 -24.18 28.04 15.88
C ALA A 12 -25.04 26.95 16.53
N LEU A 13 -25.35 27.12 17.82
CA LEU A 13 -26.11 26.19 18.63
C LEU A 13 -27.43 25.70 17.98
N PRO A 14 -28.33 26.56 17.45
CA PRO A 14 -29.60 26.10 16.88
C PRO A 14 -29.40 25.22 15.64
N PHE A 15 -28.39 25.50 14.81
CA PHE A 15 -28.11 24.72 13.61
C PHE A 15 -27.50 23.36 13.96
N VAL A 16 -26.50 23.33 14.84
CA VAL A 16 -25.87 22.08 15.28
C VAL A 16 -26.88 21.19 16.02
N THR A 17 -27.70 21.76 16.91
CA THR A 17 -28.73 20.99 17.61
C THR A 17 -29.81 20.50 16.65
N ARG A 18 -30.25 21.31 15.67
CA ARG A 18 -31.17 20.88 14.60
C ARG A 18 -30.60 19.73 13.79
N SER A 19 -29.33 19.75 13.41
CA SER A 19 -28.69 18.66 12.65
C SER A 19 -28.56 17.37 13.46
N LEU A 20 -28.36 17.46 14.77
CA LEU A 20 -28.11 16.30 15.65
C LEU A 20 -29.35 15.80 16.42
N ARG A 21 -30.49 16.49 16.33
CA ARG A 21 -31.74 16.19 17.06
C ARG A 21 -32.31 14.80 16.74
N GLY A 22 -33.02 14.23 17.71
CA GLY A 22 -33.87 13.05 17.53
C GLY A 22 -33.09 11.74 17.43
N GLY A 23 -31.95 11.65 18.12
CA GLY A 23 -31.07 10.47 18.08
C GLY A 23 -30.17 10.38 16.84
N ARG A 24 -30.27 11.32 15.90
CA ARG A 24 -29.40 11.39 14.71
C ARG A 24 -27.92 11.42 15.07
N GLY A 25 -27.53 12.21 16.07
CA GLY A 25 -26.14 12.23 16.55
C GLY A 25 -25.61 10.85 16.96
N ARG A 26 -26.42 10.04 17.65
CA ARG A 26 -26.05 8.66 18.02
C ARG A 26 -25.91 7.76 16.79
N ARG A 27 -26.81 7.91 15.80
CA ARG A 27 -26.73 7.15 14.55
C ARG A 27 -25.48 7.51 13.75
N TYR A 28 -25.17 8.80 13.60
CA TYR A 28 -23.93 9.25 12.94
C TYR A 28 -22.68 8.73 13.64
N LEU A 29 -22.67 8.72 14.98
CA LEU A 29 -21.58 8.13 15.74
C LEU A 29 -21.42 6.64 15.43
N VAL A 30 -22.50 5.85 15.45
CA VAL A 30 -22.45 4.43 15.09
C VAL A 30 -21.90 4.24 13.68
N PHE A 31 -22.43 4.96 12.70
CA PHE A 31 -21.95 4.87 11.31
C PHE A 31 -20.49 5.32 11.15
N SER A 32 -20.04 6.32 11.91
CA SER A 32 -18.63 6.76 11.88
C SER A 32 -17.68 5.69 12.41
N LEU A 33 -18.09 4.94 13.44
CA LEU A 33 -17.32 3.84 13.99
C LEU A 33 -17.30 2.63 13.06
N VAL A 34 -18.43 2.32 12.41
CA VAL A 34 -18.50 1.30 11.35
C VAL A 34 -17.56 1.66 10.20
N LEU A 35 -17.61 2.91 9.74
CA LEU A 35 -16.71 3.39 8.69
C LEU A 35 -15.24 3.24 9.12
N ALA A 36 -14.87 3.63 10.34
CA ALA A 36 -13.51 3.45 10.86
C ALA A 36 -13.10 1.97 10.94
N GLY A 37 -14.00 1.08 11.34
CA GLY A 37 -13.78 -0.36 11.33
C GLY A 37 -13.53 -0.90 9.91
N LEU A 38 -14.33 -0.47 8.93
CA LEU A 38 -14.13 -0.81 7.53
C LEU A 38 -12.81 -0.27 6.98
N THR A 39 -12.44 0.96 7.33
CA THR A 39 -11.15 1.56 6.96
C THR A 39 -9.98 0.72 7.48
N MET A 40 -10.05 0.30 8.74
CA MET A 40 -9.03 -0.58 9.34
C MET A 40 -9.00 -1.94 8.64
N MET A 41 -10.17 -2.54 8.39
CA MET A 41 -10.28 -3.83 7.71
C MET A 41 -9.69 -3.78 6.30
N ILE A 42 -9.95 -2.72 5.54
CA ILE A 42 -9.35 -2.50 4.21
C ILE A 42 -7.82 -2.38 4.32
N GLY A 43 -7.31 -1.62 5.30
CA GLY A 43 -5.87 -1.48 5.50
C GLY A 43 -5.18 -2.80 5.86
N LEU A 44 -5.81 -3.61 6.72
CA LEU A 44 -5.33 -4.96 7.05
C LEU A 44 -5.40 -5.89 5.85
N TRP A 45 -6.48 -5.85 5.09
CA TRP A 45 -6.65 -6.66 3.89
C TRP A 45 -5.59 -6.33 2.84
N ILE A 46 -5.36 -5.05 2.52
CA ILE A 46 -4.29 -4.64 1.59
C ILE A 46 -2.91 -5.03 2.12
N ALA A 47 -2.67 -4.95 3.44
CA ALA A 47 -1.37 -5.26 4.00
C ALA A 47 -1.07 -6.76 4.06
N LEU A 48 -2.04 -7.57 4.48
CA LEU A 48 -1.84 -9.00 4.81
C LEU A 48 -2.43 -9.94 3.75
N GLY A 49 -3.23 -9.42 2.83
CA GLY A 49 -3.87 -10.16 1.75
C GLY A 49 -2.85 -10.78 0.80
N ARG A 50 -3.19 -11.96 0.28
CA ARG A 50 -2.33 -12.77 -0.60
C ARG A 50 -2.72 -12.66 -2.08
N GLY A 51 -3.83 -12.00 -2.38
CA GLY A 51 -4.31 -11.85 -3.75
C GLY A 51 -3.49 -10.86 -4.57
N ASP A 52 -3.71 -10.93 -5.88
CA ASP A 52 -3.09 -10.07 -6.90
C ASP A 52 -3.24 -8.59 -6.60
N PHE A 53 -4.48 -8.19 -6.29
CA PHE A 53 -4.82 -6.79 -6.13
C PHE A 53 -4.11 -6.19 -4.91
N GLU A 54 -4.07 -6.94 -3.81
CA GLU A 54 -3.39 -6.52 -2.60
C GLU A 54 -1.88 -6.45 -2.83
N HIS A 55 -1.28 -7.44 -3.50
CA HIS A 55 0.13 -7.41 -3.86
C HIS A 55 0.47 -6.25 -4.79
N GLN A 56 -0.31 -6.03 -5.85
CA GLN A 56 -0.10 -4.94 -6.80
C GLN A 56 -0.13 -3.57 -6.11
N ILE A 57 -1.10 -3.33 -5.21
CA ILE A 57 -1.12 -2.08 -4.43
C ILE A 57 0.15 -1.92 -3.61
N ARG A 58 0.65 -2.99 -2.95
CA ARG A 58 1.87 -2.92 -2.15
C ARG A 58 3.10 -2.63 -3.00
N VAL A 59 3.19 -3.21 -4.20
CA VAL A 59 4.29 -2.96 -5.14
C VAL A 59 4.22 -1.53 -5.69
N ASP A 60 3.05 -1.08 -6.15
CA ASP A 60 2.86 0.27 -6.72
C ASP A 60 3.09 1.38 -5.68
N THR A 61 2.81 1.09 -4.40
CA THR A 61 3.08 2.02 -3.29
C THR A 61 4.50 1.94 -2.75
N GLY A 62 5.32 1.02 -3.27
CA GLY A 62 6.70 0.80 -2.83
C GLY A 62 6.82 0.21 -1.42
N LEU A 63 5.77 -0.46 -0.94
CA LEU A 63 5.77 -1.18 0.33
C LEU A 63 6.35 -2.59 0.21
N GLU A 64 6.27 -3.19 -0.98
CA GLU A 64 6.80 -4.51 -1.28
C GLU A 64 7.58 -4.49 -2.59
N HIS A 65 8.64 -5.29 -2.70
CA HIS A 65 9.27 -5.56 -4.00
C HIS A 65 8.39 -6.46 -4.86
N ALA A 66 8.52 -6.34 -6.18
CA ALA A 66 7.84 -7.25 -7.10
C ALA A 66 8.23 -8.71 -6.81
N GLU A 67 7.27 -9.63 -6.97
CA GLU A 67 7.45 -11.05 -6.66
C GLU A 67 8.74 -11.64 -7.25
N HIS A 68 8.99 -11.45 -8.54
CA HIS A 68 10.20 -11.93 -9.21
C HIS A 68 11.51 -11.40 -8.61
N MET A 69 11.52 -10.21 -8.01
CA MET A 69 12.70 -9.69 -7.31
C MET A 69 12.91 -10.41 -5.99
N ARG A 70 11.83 -10.63 -5.23
CA ARG A 70 11.87 -11.39 -3.98
C ARG A 70 12.30 -12.84 -4.20
N GLU A 71 11.80 -13.48 -5.26
CA GLU A 71 12.21 -14.83 -5.64
C GLU A 71 13.72 -14.92 -5.90
N GLN A 72 14.28 -13.93 -6.58
CA GLN A 72 15.73 -13.85 -6.82
C GLN A 72 16.50 -13.61 -5.52
N GLU A 73 16.06 -12.67 -4.69
CA GLU A 73 16.73 -12.31 -3.46
C GLU A 73 16.70 -13.48 -2.45
N GLU A 74 15.52 -14.03 -2.20
CA GLU A 74 15.25 -15.08 -1.22
C GLU A 74 15.59 -16.48 -1.77
N PHE A 75 15.88 -16.61 -3.07
CA PHE A 75 16.09 -17.88 -3.79
C PHE A 75 14.97 -18.90 -3.56
N VAL A 76 13.73 -18.43 -3.74
CA VAL A 76 12.50 -19.21 -3.59
C VAL A 76 11.60 -19.02 -4.81
N LEU A 77 10.66 -19.93 -5.01
CA LEU A 77 9.56 -19.78 -5.95
C LEU A 77 8.26 -19.66 -5.17
N PHE A 78 7.54 -18.57 -5.38
CA PHE A 78 6.26 -18.36 -4.74
C PHE A 78 5.17 -19.12 -5.53
N SER A 79 4.50 -20.05 -4.86
CA SER A 79 3.28 -20.64 -5.37
C SER A 79 2.11 -19.71 -5.03
N ASN A 80 1.38 -19.28 -6.06
CA ASN A 80 0.16 -18.52 -5.88
C ASN A 80 -0.93 -19.02 -6.85
N GLU A 81 -1.77 -19.91 -6.31
CA GLU A 81 -2.85 -20.58 -7.05
C GLU A 81 -3.89 -19.56 -7.55
N ASP A 82 -4.16 -18.51 -6.76
CA ASP A 82 -5.14 -17.48 -7.09
C ASP A 82 -4.71 -16.62 -8.29
N ILE A 83 -3.40 -16.39 -8.44
CA ILE A 83 -2.83 -15.50 -9.47
C ILE A 83 -2.62 -16.26 -10.77
N TYR A 84 -1.98 -17.41 -10.65
CA TYR A 84 -1.40 -18.09 -11.80
C TYR A 84 -2.11 -19.40 -12.15
N GLY A 85 -2.99 -19.89 -11.27
CA GLY A 85 -3.67 -21.17 -11.45
C GLY A 85 -2.78 -22.40 -11.27
N TRP A 86 -1.53 -22.23 -10.84
CA TRP A 86 -0.60 -23.32 -10.55
C TRP A 86 -0.53 -23.53 -9.05
N ASP A 87 -0.74 -24.77 -8.63
CA ASP A 87 -0.57 -25.14 -7.24
C ASP A 87 0.93 -25.28 -6.90
N ALA A 88 1.21 -25.49 -5.62
CA ALA A 88 2.57 -25.66 -5.15
C ALA A 88 3.20 -26.99 -5.63
N ASP A 89 2.41 -27.97 -6.07
CA ASP A 89 2.88 -29.29 -6.50
C ASP A 89 3.43 -29.22 -7.93
N GLU A 90 2.76 -28.52 -8.85
CA GLU A 90 3.26 -28.29 -10.22
C GLU A 90 4.62 -27.57 -10.21
N LEU A 91 4.79 -26.56 -9.34
CA LEU A 91 6.07 -25.87 -9.18
C LEU A 91 7.14 -26.78 -8.58
N ARG A 92 6.78 -27.68 -7.64
CA ARG A 92 7.73 -28.64 -7.06
C ARG A 92 8.18 -29.67 -8.09
N GLU A 93 7.26 -30.15 -8.92
CA GLU A 93 7.58 -31.04 -10.04
C GLU A 93 8.53 -30.34 -11.02
N ALA A 94 8.23 -29.09 -11.41
CA ALA A 94 9.11 -28.31 -12.28
C ALA A 94 10.51 -28.07 -11.67
N VAL A 95 10.61 -27.84 -10.35
CA VAL A 95 11.91 -27.75 -9.65
C VAL A 95 12.64 -29.09 -9.61
N ALA A 96 11.92 -30.19 -9.38
CA ALA A 96 12.50 -31.54 -9.34
C ALA A 96 13.05 -31.95 -10.72
N ASP A 97 12.29 -31.69 -11.79
CA ASP A 97 12.69 -31.95 -13.18
C ASP A 97 13.89 -31.12 -13.59
N ALA A 98 13.95 -29.87 -13.13
CA ALA A 98 15.03 -28.93 -13.43
C ALA A 98 16.37 -29.37 -12.80
N GLY A 99 16.34 -29.98 -11.61
CA GLY A 99 17.53 -30.46 -10.90
C GLY A 99 18.45 -29.35 -10.33
N PRO A 100 19.65 -29.71 -9.82
CA PRO A 100 20.62 -28.76 -9.25
C PRO A 100 21.19 -27.85 -10.34
N LEU A 101 21.82 -26.71 -10.00
CA LEU A 101 22.38 -25.78 -11.01
C LEU A 101 23.31 -26.52 -12.00
N VAL A 102 22.85 -26.68 -13.25
CA VAL A 102 23.66 -27.18 -14.37
C VAL A 102 23.96 -26.01 -15.31
N GLU A 103 25.05 -26.11 -16.05
CA GLU A 103 25.38 -25.17 -17.10
C GLU A 103 24.21 -24.98 -18.08
N PHE A 104 23.84 -23.72 -18.31
CA PHE A 104 22.78 -23.35 -19.24
C PHE A 104 23.33 -23.37 -20.68
N GLU A 105 23.54 -24.56 -21.23
CA GLU A 105 23.89 -24.72 -22.63
C GLU A 105 22.63 -24.44 -23.48
N HIS A 106 22.42 -23.19 -23.88
CA HIS A 106 21.44 -22.74 -24.90
C HIS A 106 19.94 -23.11 -24.72
N GLN A 107 19.52 -23.71 -23.61
CA GLN A 107 18.16 -24.24 -23.42
C GLN A 107 17.02 -23.19 -23.29
N THR A 108 17.31 -21.89 -23.28
CA THR A 108 16.22 -20.88 -23.22
C THR A 108 15.38 -20.86 -24.50
N TYR A 109 15.90 -21.42 -25.59
CA TYR A 109 15.15 -21.67 -26.82
C TYR A 109 15.45 -23.10 -27.29
N TYR A 110 14.53 -24.04 -27.04
CA TYR A 110 14.45 -25.21 -27.90
C TYR A 110 13.96 -24.74 -29.27
N PHE A 111 14.90 -24.34 -30.14
CA PHE A 111 14.65 -24.28 -31.57
C PHE A 111 14.55 -25.73 -32.05
N ALA A 112 13.37 -26.32 -31.94
CA ALA A 112 13.02 -27.45 -32.80
C ALA A 112 12.88 -26.89 -34.22
N ASP A 113 13.26 -27.67 -35.24
CA ASP A 113 13.19 -27.32 -36.67
C ASP A 113 11.76 -26.94 -37.16
N ASP A 114 10.76 -27.06 -36.27
CA ASP A 114 9.32 -27.09 -36.55
C ASP A 114 8.54 -25.94 -35.88
N GLY A 115 9.15 -25.15 -34.98
CA GLY A 115 8.49 -24.04 -34.27
C GLY A 115 9.05 -23.74 -32.88
N ILE A 116 8.72 -22.55 -32.34
CA ILE A 116 9.10 -22.13 -30.98
C ILE A 116 8.22 -22.92 -29.98
N TYR A 117 8.76 -23.98 -29.38
CA TYR A 117 8.12 -24.60 -28.22
C TYR A 117 8.32 -23.69 -27.01
N GLU A 118 7.29 -22.92 -26.69
CA GLU A 118 7.23 -22.23 -25.41
C GLU A 118 7.11 -23.26 -24.29
N LEU A 119 8.17 -23.38 -23.47
CA LEU A 119 8.08 -24.12 -22.21
C LEU A 119 6.87 -23.60 -21.42
N PRO A 120 6.13 -24.48 -20.73
CA PRO A 120 5.06 -24.02 -19.86
C PRO A 120 5.66 -23.07 -18.81
N TYR A 121 4.84 -22.09 -18.41
CA TYR A 121 5.31 -20.95 -17.63
C TYR A 121 6.02 -21.35 -16.31
N PRO A 122 5.56 -22.35 -15.53
CA PRO A 122 6.25 -22.81 -14.33
C PRO A 122 7.71 -23.22 -14.60
N GLN A 123 7.95 -24.00 -15.65
CA GLN A 123 9.30 -24.44 -16.03
C GLN A 123 10.15 -23.23 -16.46
N ARG A 124 9.58 -22.30 -17.23
CA ARG A 124 10.29 -21.07 -17.64
C ARG A 124 10.74 -20.26 -16.42
N ARG A 125 9.86 -20.08 -15.43
CA ARG A 125 10.14 -19.33 -14.20
C ARG A 125 11.24 -19.98 -13.36
N VAL A 126 11.19 -21.31 -13.19
CA VAL A 126 12.24 -22.10 -12.52
C VAL A 126 13.58 -21.93 -13.22
N LEU A 127 13.60 -22.02 -14.55
CA LEU A 127 14.82 -21.87 -15.34
C LEU A 127 15.39 -20.45 -15.28
N GLU A 128 14.54 -19.41 -15.30
CA GLU A 128 14.99 -18.02 -15.15
C GLU A 128 15.64 -17.77 -13.79
N LEU A 129 15.01 -18.25 -12.70
CA LEU A 129 15.57 -18.13 -11.35
C LEU A 129 16.90 -18.89 -11.23
N ARG A 130 16.96 -20.13 -11.72
CA ARG A 130 18.19 -20.93 -11.72
C ARG A 130 19.29 -20.31 -12.58
N ARG A 131 18.95 -19.71 -13.72
CA ARG A 131 19.89 -19.00 -14.58
C ARG A 131 20.54 -17.83 -13.85
N ASN A 132 19.72 -17.02 -13.16
CA ASN A 132 20.22 -15.90 -12.38
C ASN A 132 21.11 -16.36 -11.20
N ALA A 133 20.72 -17.46 -10.53
CA ALA A 133 21.52 -18.08 -9.47
C ALA A 133 22.86 -18.63 -9.98
N TYR A 134 22.85 -19.33 -11.13
CA TYR A 134 24.06 -19.84 -11.78
C TYR A 134 25.04 -18.71 -12.08
N PHE A 135 24.58 -17.59 -12.65
CA PHE A 135 25.44 -16.44 -12.91
C PHE A 135 26.06 -15.86 -11.64
N LEU A 136 25.29 -15.75 -10.54
CA LEU A 136 25.83 -15.25 -9.28
C LEU A 136 26.88 -16.20 -8.68
N VAL A 137 26.64 -17.51 -8.72
CA VAL A 137 27.60 -18.54 -8.26
C VAL A 137 28.86 -18.54 -9.13
N GLN A 138 28.69 -18.37 -10.45
CA GLN A 138 29.80 -18.27 -11.40
C GLN A 138 30.65 -17.01 -11.17
N GLU A 139 30.02 -15.86 -10.92
CA GLU A 139 30.72 -14.62 -10.58
C GLU A 139 31.54 -14.80 -9.29
N ALA A 140 30.93 -15.35 -8.24
CA ALA A 140 31.61 -15.58 -6.95
C ALA A 140 32.76 -16.60 -7.05
N SER A 141 32.63 -17.63 -7.89
CA SER A 141 33.67 -18.65 -8.06
C SER A 141 34.94 -18.10 -8.75
N ARG A 142 34.79 -17.10 -9.62
CA ARG A 142 35.85 -16.52 -10.46
C ARG A 142 36.47 -15.24 -9.90
N THR A 143 35.73 -14.45 -9.12
CA THR A 143 36.19 -13.12 -8.65
C THR A 143 37.24 -13.24 -7.55
N THR A 144 38.22 -12.33 -7.52
CA THR A 144 39.21 -12.30 -6.42
C THR A 144 38.54 -11.88 -5.12
N THR A 145 38.71 -12.66 -4.05
CA THR A 145 38.08 -12.40 -2.75
C THR A 145 38.93 -11.46 -1.89
N ARG A 146 38.27 -10.62 -1.09
CA ARG A 146 38.94 -9.63 -0.22
C ARG A 146 38.97 -10.06 1.25
N THR A 147 37.95 -10.80 1.70
CA THR A 147 37.81 -11.23 3.10
C THR A 147 37.92 -12.77 3.27
N PRO A 148 38.20 -13.27 4.49
CA PRO A 148 38.15 -14.72 4.77
C PRO A 148 36.76 -15.33 4.55
N GLU A 149 35.68 -14.62 4.88
CA GLU A 149 34.30 -15.09 4.70
C GLU A 149 33.97 -15.27 3.21
N GLN A 150 34.35 -14.28 2.39
CA GLN A 150 34.20 -14.37 0.93
C GLN A 150 34.97 -15.54 0.32
N ARG A 151 36.13 -15.91 0.88
CA ARG A 151 36.89 -17.11 0.45
C ARG A 151 36.12 -18.39 0.70
N VAL A 152 35.40 -18.51 1.81
CA VAL A 152 34.55 -19.67 2.12
C VAL A 152 33.41 -19.77 1.12
N LEU A 153 32.71 -18.65 0.86
CA LEU A 153 31.62 -18.62 -0.12
C LEU A 153 32.10 -18.95 -1.53
N GLN A 154 33.26 -18.42 -1.94
CA GLN A 154 33.88 -18.75 -3.21
C GLN A 154 34.21 -20.25 -3.33
N GLN A 155 34.76 -20.86 -2.29
CA GLN A 155 35.06 -22.30 -2.31
C GLN A 155 33.79 -23.14 -2.42
N ARG A 156 32.74 -22.78 -1.69
CA ARG A 156 31.41 -23.41 -1.81
C ARG A 156 30.82 -23.22 -3.20
N ALA A 157 30.94 -22.04 -3.78
CA ALA A 157 30.50 -21.75 -5.14
C ALA A 157 31.23 -22.63 -6.18
N ARG A 158 32.55 -22.79 -6.06
CA ARG A 158 33.34 -23.69 -6.91
C ARG A 158 33.01 -25.17 -6.71
N ALA A 159 32.58 -25.56 -5.53
CA ALA A 159 32.12 -26.93 -5.28
C ALA A 159 30.73 -27.18 -5.89
N LEU A 160 29.91 -26.12 -6.00
CA LEU A 160 28.55 -26.23 -6.53
C LEU A 160 28.51 -26.26 -8.07
N ILE A 161 29.37 -25.51 -8.75
CA ILE A 161 29.49 -25.54 -10.22
C ILE A 161 30.81 -26.24 -10.59
N ASP A 162 30.73 -27.34 -11.35
CA ASP A 162 31.93 -28.09 -11.77
C ASP A 162 32.81 -27.19 -12.67
N SER A 163 33.90 -26.66 -12.09
CA SER A 163 34.50 -25.39 -12.53
C SER A 163 35.51 -25.49 -13.68
N ASN A 164 35.51 -26.58 -14.45
CA ASN A 164 36.59 -26.86 -15.41
C ASN A 164 36.37 -26.34 -16.84
N GLU A 165 35.22 -25.75 -17.18
CA GLU A 165 35.00 -25.22 -18.53
C GLU A 165 35.13 -23.68 -18.61
N GLU A 166 36.00 -23.25 -19.53
CA GLU A 166 36.22 -21.86 -19.94
C GLU A 166 35.00 -21.34 -20.75
N ILE A 167 33.87 -21.14 -20.07
CA ILE A 167 32.73 -20.45 -20.69
C ILE A 167 33.18 -19.02 -21.05
N GLY A 168 33.09 -18.70 -22.34
CA GLY A 168 33.64 -17.51 -22.97
C GLY A 168 33.36 -16.21 -22.20
N ARG A 169 34.42 -15.39 -22.10
CA ARG A 169 34.56 -14.11 -21.40
C ARG A 169 33.58 -12.97 -21.78
N TYR A 170 32.48 -13.28 -22.48
CA TYR A 170 31.69 -12.30 -23.24
C TYR A 170 30.38 -11.82 -22.59
N TRP A 171 30.04 -12.28 -21.38
CA TRP A 171 28.82 -11.85 -20.71
C TRP A 171 29.14 -10.92 -19.54
N TYR A 172 28.91 -9.62 -19.78
CA TYR A 172 28.93 -8.46 -18.89
C TYR A 172 29.97 -8.45 -17.76
N ASP A 173 30.92 -7.53 -17.90
CA ASP A 173 31.95 -7.11 -16.96
C ASP A 173 31.33 -6.48 -15.67
N ASN A 174 30.43 -7.21 -15.00
CA ASN A 174 29.85 -6.85 -13.70
C ASN A 174 30.83 -7.19 -12.55
N ASN A 175 32.13 -7.04 -12.77
CA ASN A 175 33.18 -7.43 -11.84
C ASN A 175 33.00 -6.73 -10.49
N GLY A 176 32.38 -7.43 -9.53
CA GLY A 176 32.29 -7.01 -8.12
C GLY A 176 30.89 -6.66 -7.61
N LEU A 177 29.81 -6.96 -8.35
CA LEU A 177 28.45 -6.74 -7.83
C LEU A 177 28.03 -7.80 -6.80
N TRP A 178 28.58 -9.02 -6.89
CA TRP A 178 28.29 -10.08 -5.90
C TRP A 178 28.78 -9.75 -4.48
N GLU A 179 29.73 -8.82 -4.33
CA GLU A 179 30.29 -8.42 -3.02
C GLU A 179 29.34 -7.54 -2.19
N THR A 180 28.21 -7.11 -2.75
CA THR A 180 27.23 -6.31 -2.01
C THR A 180 26.54 -7.17 -0.93
N PRO A 181 26.21 -6.60 0.26
CA PRO A 181 25.63 -7.39 1.35
C PRO A 181 24.38 -8.19 0.95
N SER A 182 23.51 -7.63 0.11
CA SER A 182 22.31 -8.31 -0.37
C SER A 182 22.65 -9.49 -1.30
N ARG A 183 23.64 -9.33 -2.18
CA ARG A 183 24.07 -10.42 -3.08
C ARG A 183 24.81 -11.52 -2.33
N ILE A 184 25.57 -11.19 -1.29
CA ILE A 184 26.19 -12.17 -0.39
C ILE A 184 25.09 -13.02 0.28
N GLU A 185 24.05 -12.40 0.82
CA GLU A 185 22.95 -13.12 1.47
C GLU A 185 22.20 -14.02 0.46
N THR A 186 21.95 -13.53 -0.76
CA THR A 186 21.38 -14.36 -1.83
C THR A 186 22.30 -15.53 -2.20
N LEU A 187 23.61 -15.30 -2.31
CA LEU A 187 24.58 -16.36 -2.60
C LEU A 187 24.60 -17.41 -1.48
N GLU A 188 24.58 -16.99 -0.22
CA GLU A 188 24.47 -17.90 0.93
C GLU A 188 23.23 -18.78 0.83
N ARG A 189 22.06 -18.20 0.54
CA ARG A 189 20.81 -18.96 0.35
C ARG A 189 20.89 -19.95 -0.81
N ILE A 190 21.53 -19.59 -1.93
CA ILE A 190 21.74 -20.49 -3.07
C ILE A 190 22.63 -21.67 -2.67
N LEU A 191 23.74 -21.39 -1.99
CA LEU A 191 24.72 -22.39 -1.56
C LEU A 191 24.18 -23.30 -0.45
N ASP A 192 23.37 -22.77 0.46
CA ASP A 192 22.73 -23.52 1.55
C ASP A 192 21.64 -24.47 1.02
N ARG A 193 21.07 -24.17 -0.15
CA ARG A 193 20.07 -25.01 -0.84
C ARG A 193 20.65 -25.82 -2.00
N GLU A 194 21.97 -25.93 -2.10
CA GLU A 194 22.66 -26.68 -3.16
C GLU A 194 22.17 -26.30 -4.58
N GLY A 195 21.81 -25.03 -4.78
CA GLY A 195 21.35 -24.54 -6.08
C GLY A 195 19.92 -24.94 -6.49
N VAL A 196 19.12 -25.51 -5.57
CA VAL A 196 17.72 -25.87 -5.81
C VAL A 196 16.80 -24.87 -5.10
N PRO A 197 15.98 -24.07 -5.82
CA PRO A 197 15.09 -23.11 -5.18
C PRO A 197 13.97 -23.82 -4.41
N GLN A 198 13.55 -23.25 -3.29
CA GLN A 198 12.45 -23.79 -2.49
C GLN A 198 11.11 -23.24 -3.00
N VAL A 199 10.11 -24.11 -3.16
CA VAL A 199 8.72 -23.69 -3.43
C VAL A 199 8.02 -23.36 -2.11
N VAL A 200 7.54 -22.12 -1.98
CA VAL A 200 6.87 -21.62 -0.78
C VAL A 200 5.55 -20.94 -1.14
N ALA A 201 4.53 -21.09 -0.29
CA ALA A 201 3.28 -20.37 -0.47
C ALA A 201 3.51 -18.87 -0.27
N TYR A 202 3.00 -18.04 -1.19
CA TYR A 202 3.11 -16.60 -1.06
C TYR A 202 2.47 -16.11 0.24
N THR A 203 3.23 -15.31 0.98
CA THR A 203 2.73 -14.57 2.14
C THR A 203 3.24 -13.14 2.06
N SER A 204 2.36 -12.20 2.44
CA SER A 204 2.76 -10.79 2.51
C SER A 204 3.92 -10.64 3.50
N PRO A 205 4.98 -9.92 3.13
CA PRO A 205 6.10 -9.65 4.04
C PRO A 205 5.77 -8.52 5.02
N LEU A 206 4.62 -7.85 4.86
CA LEU A 206 4.21 -6.75 5.72
C LEU A 206 3.68 -7.22 7.06
N GLY A 207 4.04 -6.50 8.12
CA GLY A 207 3.54 -6.74 9.47
C GLY A 207 2.34 -5.86 9.85
N LEU A 208 1.97 -5.95 11.12
CA LEU A 208 0.90 -5.11 11.71
C LEU A 208 1.23 -3.62 11.68
N ARG A 209 2.53 -3.27 11.70
CA ARG A 209 2.97 -1.87 11.64
C ARG A 209 2.62 -1.27 10.30
N GLU A 210 2.97 -1.96 9.22
CA GLU A 210 2.70 -1.55 7.84
C GLU A 210 1.19 -1.54 7.56
N ALA A 211 0.45 -2.52 8.09
CA ALA A 211 -1.01 -2.51 8.07
C ALA A 211 -1.60 -1.25 8.72
N GLY A 212 -1.06 -0.81 9.85
CA GLY A 212 -1.45 0.45 10.48
C GLY A 212 -1.13 1.69 9.63
N MET A 213 -0.01 1.68 8.90
CA MET A 213 0.34 2.76 7.96
C MET A 213 -0.65 2.83 6.79
N ILE A 214 -0.99 1.69 6.18
CA ILE A 214 -1.94 1.61 5.06
C ILE A 214 -3.34 2.02 5.54
N ALA A 215 -3.79 1.53 6.68
CA ALA A 215 -5.07 1.95 7.28
C ALA A 215 -5.11 3.47 7.52
N GLY A 216 -4.01 4.04 7.99
CA GLY A 216 -3.88 5.49 8.14
C GLY A 216 -3.93 6.23 6.80
N MET A 217 -3.31 5.71 5.75
CA MET A 217 -3.38 6.28 4.39
C MET A 217 -4.82 6.28 3.86
N VAL A 218 -5.55 5.17 3.97
CA VAL A 218 -6.96 5.08 3.57
C VAL A 218 -7.82 6.05 4.38
N ALA A 219 -7.58 6.16 5.69
CA ALA A 219 -8.26 7.14 6.54
C ALA A 219 -7.98 8.58 6.09
N GLY A 220 -6.75 8.88 5.68
CA GLY A 220 -6.37 10.17 5.09
C GLY A 220 -7.12 10.49 3.80
N LEU A 221 -7.31 9.51 2.91
CA LEU A 221 -8.12 9.66 1.70
C LEU A 221 -9.59 9.94 2.02
N ILE A 222 -10.15 9.24 3.02
CA ILE A 222 -11.52 9.49 3.49
C ILE A 222 -11.64 10.89 4.09
N LEU A 223 -10.68 11.33 4.91
CA LEU A 223 -10.64 12.70 5.43
C LEU A 223 -10.61 13.74 4.31
N LEU A 224 -9.80 13.51 3.28
CA LEU A 224 -9.73 14.38 2.13
C LEU A 224 -11.11 14.49 1.46
N ALA A 225 -11.76 13.35 1.17
CA ALA A 225 -13.11 13.33 0.59
C ALA A 225 -14.14 14.03 1.49
N LEU A 226 -14.09 13.80 2.82
CA LEU A 226 -14.98 14.46 3.78
C LEU A 226 -14.80 15.98 3.78
N GLY A 227 -13.56 16.46 3.73
CA GLY A 227 -13.24 17.89 3.78
C GLY A 227 -13.46 18.62 2.46
N THR A 228 -13.17 17.99 1.31
CA THR A 228 -13.21 18.67 0.00
C THR A 228 -14.51 18.42 -0.77
N VAL A 229 -15.21 17.31 -0.53
CA VAL A 229 -16.43 16.96 -1.26
C VAL A 229 -17.64 17.06 -0.35
N PHE A 230 -17.70 16.23 0.71
CA PHE A 230 -18.92 16.12 1.51
C PHE A 230 -19.22 17.37 2.35
N GLY A 231 -18.20 18.00 2.94
CA GLY A 231 -18.36 19.25 3.70
C GLY A 231 -19.00 20.36 2.87
N PRO A 232 -18.38 20.81 1.77
CA PRO A 232 -18.94 21.83 0.90
C PRO A 232 -20.32 21.46 0.34
N LEU A 233 -20.49 20.20 -0.10
CA LEU A 233 -21.76 19.73 -0.66
C LEU A 233 -22.89 19.81 0.36
N LEU A 234 -22.69 19.30 1.59
CA LEU A 234 -23.73 19.33 2.62
C LEU A 234 -24.08 20.76 3.06
N VAL A 235 -23.09 21.67 3.08
CA VAL A 235 -23.36 23.09 3.35
C VAL A 235 -24.20 23.70 2.21
N ALA A 236 -23.86 23.45 0.95
CA ALA A 236 -24.61 23.94 -0.19
C ALA A 236 -26.06 23.43 -0.20
N VAL A 237 -26.26 22.12 0.07
CA VAL A 237 -27.59 21.51 0.16
C VAL A 237 -28.41 22.14 1.29
N GLN A 238 -27.83 22.33 2.48
CA GLN A 238 -28.52 22.97 3.60
C GLN A 238 -28.94 24.41 3.22
N GLN A 239 -28.06 25.17 2.57
CA GLN A 239 -28.40 26.53 2.14
C GLN A 239 -29.51 26.56 1.09
N ALA A 240 -29.47 25.66 0.11
CA ALA A 240 -30.52 25.55 -0.89
C ALA A 240 -31.88 25.20 -0.26
N GLN A 241 -31.89 24.27 0.71
CA GLN A 241 -33.09 23.91 1.46
C GLN A 241 -33.64 25.10 2.26
N GLU A 242 -32.81 25.79 3.03
CA GLU A 242 -33.28 26.89 3.89
C GLU A 242 -33.79 28.09 3.08
N ARG A 243 -33.29 28.27 1.86
CA ARG A 243 -33.80 29.27 0.91
C ARG A 243 -35.12 28.84 0.28
N ASN A 244 -35.21 27.61 -0.20
CA ASN A 244 -36.42 27.09 -0.85
C ASN A 244 -37.59 27.02 0.14
N GLU A 245 -37.32 26.60 1.38
CA GLU A 245 -38.32 26.51 2.45
C GLU A 245 -38.65 27.87 3.10
N ASN A 246 -37.99 28.96 2.68
CA ASN A 246 -38.12 30.30 3.28
C ASN A 246 -37.92 30.33 4.80
N THR A 247 -37.19 29.36 5.35
CA THR A 247 -36.94 29.23 6.79
C THR A 247 -35.94 30.26 7.31
N LEU A 248 -35.32 31.05 6.43
CA LEU A 248 -34.47 32.20 6.77
C LEU A 248 -35.25 33.49 7.04
N LEU A 249 -36.51 33.62 6.58
CA LEU A 249 -37.33 34.82 6.77
C LEU A 249 -37.58 35.19 8.25
N PRO A 250 -37.79 34.23 9.17
CA PRO A 250 -37.92 34.53 10.60
C PRO A 250 -36.59 34.99 11.25
N LEU A 251 -35.44 34.67 10.64
CA LEU A 251 -34.13 34.98 11.19
C LEU A 251 -33.65 36.40 10.84
N THR A 252 -34.25 37.04 9.83
CA THR A 252 -33.92 38.43 9.44
C THR A 252 -34.34 39.46 10.50
N GLY A 253 -35.22 39.10 11.44
CA GLY A 253 -35.61 39.91 12.60
C GLY A 253 -34.79 39.64 13.86
N THR A 254 -33.78 38.77 13.82
CA THR A 254 -32.90 38.48 14.96
C THR A 254 -31.68 39.42 14.97
N ALA A 255 -31.05 39.60 16.12
CA ALA A 255 -29.84 40.43 16.26
C ALA A 255 -28.56 39.81 15.64
N LEU A 256 -28.69 38.75 14.84
CA LEU A 256 -27.56 38.07 14.22
C LEU A 256 -27.07 38.85 13.00
N SER A 257 -25.75 39.06 12.95
CA SER A 257 -25.13 39.61 11.74
C SER A 257 -25.22 38.60 10.58
N PRO A 258 -25.23 39.07 9.31
CA PRO A 258 -25.21 38.18 8.14
C PRO A 258 -24.07 37.16 8.16
N ARG A 259 -22.91 37.55 8.73
CA ARG A 259 -21.76 36.68 8.92
C ARG A 259 -22.03 35.54 9.91
N GLU A 260 -22.64 35.85 11.06
CA GLU A 260 -22.98 34.85 12.07
C GLU A 260 -24.03 33.87 11.55
N LEU A 261 -24.98 34.36 10.74
CA LEU A 261 -25.98 33.53 10.10
C LEU A 261 -25.34 32.56 9.09
N ALA A 262 -24.41 33.04 8.25
CA ALA A 262 -23.68 32.21 7.30
C ALA A 262 -22.81 31.14 7.99
N LEU A 263 -22.11 31.51 9.07
CA LEU A 263 -21.33 30.60 9.90
C LEU A 263 -22.22 29.58 10.63
N GLY A 264 -23.35 30.04 11.17
CA GLY A 264 -24.35 29.19 11.83
C GLY A 264 -24.90 28.15 10.86
N LEU A 265 -25.33 28.56 9.67
CA LEU A 265 -25.82 27.65 8.63
C LEU A 265 -24.79 26.59 8.23
N ALA A 266 -23.52 26.96 8.09
CA ALA A 266 -22.46 26.00 7.79
C ALA A 266 -22.20 25.04 8.97
N SER A 267 -22.30 25.53 10.22
CA SER A 267 -21.93 24.76 11.40
C SER A 267 -22.72 23.45 11.60
N GLY A 268 -24.00 23.40 11.17
CA GLY A 268 -24.84 22.20 11.29
C GLY A 268 -24.30 21.03 10.45
N PRO A 269 -24.23 21.15 9.12
CA PRO A 269 -23.59 20.18 8.24
C PRO A 269 -22.15 19.84 8.65
N LEU A 270 -21.35 20.84 9.01
CA LEU A 270 -19.96 20.62 9.42
C LEU A 270 -19.83 19.84 10.73
N ALA A 271 -20.78 19.97 11.65
CA ALA A 271 -20.82 19.13 12.85
C ALA A 271 -21.04 17.66 12.50
N VAL A 272 -21.88 17.36 11.49
CA VAL A 272 -22.08 15.98 11.01
C VAL A 272 -20.79 15.45 10.40
N VAL A 273 -20.14 16.21 9.51
CA VAL A 273 -18.85 15.83 8.92
C VAL A 273 -17.79 15.59 9.98
N SER A 274 -17.75 16.42 11.02
CA SER A 274 -16.78 16.29 12.12
C SER A 274 -16.94 14.99 12.90
N ILE A 275 -18.17 14.46 13.04
CA ILE A 275 -18.43 13.17 13.67
C ILE A 275 -17.79 12.03 12.86
N PHE A 276 -17.90 12.07 11.53
CA PHE A 276 -17.27 11.07 10.65
C PHE A 276 -15.76 11.27 10.54
N ALA A 277 -15.29 12.51 10.54
CA ALA A 277 -13.87 12.83 10.43
C ALA A 277 -13.09 12.45 11.69
N ALA A 278 -13.67 12.54 12.88
CA ALA A 278 -12.93 12.33 14.13
C ALA A 278 -12.29 10.92 14.26
N PRO A 279 -13.01 9.80 14.05
CA PRO A 279 -12.37 8.47 14.05
C PRO A 279 -11.32 8.31 12.94
N GLN A 280 -11.57 8.88 11.75
CA GLN A 280 -10.64 8.82 10.62
C GLN A 280 -9.36 9.61 10.89
N LEU A 281 -9.48 10.75 11.58
CA LEU A 281 -8.35 11.54 12.07
C LEU A 281 -7.49 10.75 13.04
N ILE A 282 -8.09 9.99 13.95
CA ILE A 282 -7.34 9.13 14.87
C ILE A 282 -6.55 8.06 14.10
N LEU A 283 -7.19 7.39 13.13
CA LEU A 283 -6.53 6.37 12.30
C LEU A 283 -5.39 6.98 11.45
N PHE A 284 -5.65 8.10 10.79
CA PHE A 284 -4.65 8.83 10.00
C PHE A 284 -3.46 9.28 10.84
N MET A 285 -3.70 9.88 12.01
CA MET A 285 -2.63 10.29 12.91
C MET A 285 -1.84 9.09 13.44
N THR A 286 -2.52 7.97 13.73
CA THR A 286 -1.84 6.75 14.15
C THR A 286 -0.94 6.20 13.05
N GLY A 287 -1.43 6.07 11.82
CA GLY A 287 -0.63 5.58 10.69
C GLY A 287 0.55 6.48 10.35
N THR A 288 0.38 7.81 10.44
CA THR A 288 1.47 8.77 10.19
C THR A 288 2.52 8.79 11.30
N LEU A 289 2.13 8.51 12.55
CA LEU A 289 3.06 8.26 13.65
C LEU A 289 3.86 6.98 13.42
N LEU A 290 3.21 5.89 13.00
CA LEU A 290 3.89 4.63 12.67
C LEU A 290 4.90 4.80 11.52
N ALA A 291 4.57 5.63 10.54
CA ALA A 291 5.43 6.00 9.42
C ALA A 291 6.54 7.00 9.79
N GLY A 292 6.55 7.55 11.01
CA GLY A 292 7.53 8.54 11.45
C GLY A 292 7.39 9.90 10.75
N ARG A 293 6.20 10.25 10.24
CA ARG A 293 5.94 11.49 9.49
C ARG A 293 4.81 12.37 10.06
N PRO A 294 4.77 12.66 11.38
CA PRO A 294 3.67 13.42 11.98
C PRO A 294 3.63 14.89 11.53
N VAL A 295 4.77 15.51 11.24
CA VAL A 295 4.84 16.93 10.82
C VAL A 295 4.17 17.14 9.46
N ALA A 296 4.46 16.26 8.50
CA ALA A 296 3.82 16.29 7.18
C ALA A 296 2.30 16.06 7.28
N ALA A 297 1.89 15.16 8.19
CA ALA A 297 0.47 14.90 8.46
C ALA A 297 -0.25 16.14 9.00
N ILE A 298 0.34 16.85 9.96
CA ILE A 298 -0.22 18.09 10.50
C ILE A 298 -0.32 19.17 9.42
N ALA A 299 0.73 19.33 8.60
CA ALA A 299 0.71 20.29 7.49
C ALA A 299 -0.42 19.97 6.49
N MET A 300 -0.59 18.69 6.13
CA MET A 300 -1.69 18.23 5.27
C MET A 300 -3.06 18.53 5.89
N LEU A 301 -3.24 18.32 7.19
CA LEU A 301 -4.49 18.63 7.89
C LEU A 301 -4.78 20.13 7.91
N VAL A 302 -3.76 20.98 8.07
CA VAL A 302 -3.90 22.44 7.97
C VAL A 302 -4.33 22.85 6.57
N VAL A 303 -3.70 22.29 5.53
CA VAL A 303 -4.09 22.53 4.13
C VAL A 303 -5.52 22.07 3.89
N LEU A 304 -5.89 20.86 4.32
CA LEU A 304 -7.23 20.33 4.18
C LEU A 304 -8.28 21.20 4.88
N ALA A 305 -7.99 21.66 6.11
CA ALA A 305 -8.88 22.57 6.82
C ALA A 305 -9.04 23.91 6.09
N ALA A 306 -7.95 24.49 5.58
CA ALA A 306 -7.98 25.73 4.80
C ALA A 306 -8.75 25.56 3.48
N SER A 307 -8.53 24.46 2.76
CA SER A 307 -9.27 24.10 1.54
C SER A 307 -10.75 23.91 1.82
N MET A 308 -11.10 23.18 2.87
CA MET A 308 -12.49 22.97 3.28
C MET A 308 -13.19 24.29 3.60
N VAL A 309 -12.56 25.17 4.37
CA VAL A 309 -13.07 26.52 4.67
C VAL A 309 -13.30 27.31 3.38
N THR A 310 -12.31 27.29 2.47
CA THR A 310 -12.37 28.01 1.20
C THR A 310 -13.49 27.50 0.31
N LEU A 311 -13.64 26.18 0.17
CA LEU A 311 -14.68 25.53 -0.63
C LEU A 311 -16.08 25.74 -0.04
N VAL A 312 -16.21 25.67 1.29
CA VAL A 312 -17.47 25.97 1.97
C VAL A 312 -17.89 27.40 1.67
N PHE A 313 -17.06 28.40 1.96
CA PHE A 313 -17.40 29.80 1.70
C PHE A 313 -17.58 30.12 0.21
N GLY A 314 -16.77 29.49 -0.66
CA GLY A 314 -16.94 29.58 -2.11
C GLY A 314 -18.29 29.06 -2.58
N ALA A 315 -18.74 27.91 -2.05
CA ALA A 315 -20.06 27.37 -2.32
C ALA A 315 -21.18 28.31 -1.84
N GLN A 316 -21.00 28.96 -0.67
CA GLN A 316 -21.96 29.95 -0.18
C GLN A 316 -22.05 31.16 -1.14
N LEU A 317 -20.90 31.68 -1.60
CA LEU A 317 -20.84 32.80 -2.54
C LEU A 317 -21.49 32.48 -3.89
N LEU A 318 -21.22 31.31 -4.45
CA LEU A 318 -21.82 30.87 -5.72
C LEU A 318 -23.34 30.71 -5.60
N GLY A 319 -23.84 30.25 -4.45
CA GLY A 319 -25.27 30.22 -4.22
C GLY A 319 -25.92 31.60 -4.30
N HIS A 320 -25.21 32.70 -4.01
CA HIS A 320 -25.77 34.05 -4.05
C HIS A 320 -25.88 34.68 -5.46
N MET A 321 -25.23 34.09 -6.47
CA MET A 321 -25.38 34.49 -7.88
C MET A 321 -26.57 33.77 -8.52
#